data_AF-A0A1G4XIP3-F1
#
_entry.id   AF-A0A1G4XIP3-F1
#
_cell.length_a   1.000
_cell.length_b   1.000
_cell.length_c   1.000
_cell.angle_alpha   90.00
_cell.angle_beta   90.00
_cell.angle_gamma   90.00
#
_symmetry.space_group_name_H-M   'P 1'
#
loop_
_entity.id
_entity.type
_entity.pdbx_description
1 polymer ?
#
loop_
_entity_poly.entity_id
_entity_poly.type
_entity_poly.pdbx_seq_one_letter_code
_entity_poly.pdbx_strand_id
1 'polypeptide(L)'
;MRPSLLGVWTADELEVALIRTACGDPQLEPALQLVVDEGPGVFALLAAGLLRVQPDVDELGGGLWAELEWSDIDDAVITGALQVTPEQLAALHTAATRSGLLPG
;
A
#
# COMPACT_ATOMS: atom_id res chain seq x y z
N MET A 1 8.75 26.86 14.65
CA MET A 1 7.75 25.99 13.99
C MET A 1 7.87 24.62 14.64
N ARG A 2 6.81 24.13 15.28
CA ARG A 2 6.78 22.78 15.87
C ARG A 2 6.46 21.79 14.75
N PRO A 3 7.19 20.66 14.61
CA PRO A 3 6.85 19.64 13.64
C PRO A 3 5.56 18.97 14.10
N SER A 4 4.49 19.15 13.33
CA SER A 4 3.22 18.44 13.48
C SER A 4 3.38 17.00 12.97
N LEU A 5 4.10 16.18 13.73
CA LEU A 5 4.26 14.73 13.52
C LEU A 5 3.08 13.92 14.11
N LEU A 6 1.92 14.54 14.28
CA LEU A 6 0.69 13.89 14.76
C LEU A 6 -0.54 14.54 14.10
N GLY A 7 -0.60 14.46 12.77
CA GLY A 7 -1.86 14.49 12.04
C GLY A 7 -2.06 13.07 11.52
N VAL A 8 -3.08 12.36 12.00
CA VAL A 8 -3.39 11.00 11.56
C VAL A 8 -3.74 11.09 10.07
N TRP A 9 -2.92 10.50 9.19
CA TRP A 9 -3.23 10.44 7.76
C TRP A 9 -4.60 9.81 7.56
N THR A 10 -5.38 10.34 6.63
CA THR A 10 -6.66 9.71 6.26
C THR A 10 -6.42 8.48 5.38
N ALA A 11 -7.43 7.63 5.24
CA ALA A 11 -7.36 6.52 4.28
C ALA A 11 -7.13 7.07 2.87
N ASP A 12 -7.91 8.08 2.46
CA ASP A 12 -7.78 8.74 1.16
C ASP A 12 -6.35 9.30 0.92
N GLU A 13 -5.73 9.91 1.94
CA GLU A 13 -4.36 10.42 1.81
C GLU A 13 -3.34 9.30 1.57
N LEU A 14 -3.52 8.15 2.23
CA LEU A 14 -2.65 6.98 2.05
C LEU A 14 -2.92 6.25 0.73
N GLU A 15 -4.18 6.16 0.29
CA GLU A 15 -4.55 5.59 -1.00
C GLU A 15 -4.01 6.44 -2.15
N VAL A 16 -4.16 7.76 -2.07
CA VAL A 16 -3.57 8.69 -3.04
C VAL A 16 -2.04 8.58 -3.03
N ALA A 17 -1.41 8.48 -1.85
CA ALA A 17 0.03 8.29 -1.74
C ALA A 17 0.48 7.00 -2.43
N LEU A 18 -0.24 5.91 -2.22
CA LEU A 18 0.05 4.59 -2.78
C LEU A 18 -0.15 4.58 -4.32
N ILE A 19 -1.26 5.11 -4.82
CA ILE A 19 -1.51 5.17 -6.26
C ILE A 19 -0.49 6.09 -6.95
N ARG A 20 -0.10 7.20 -6.31
CA ARG A 20 0.89 8.12 -6.85
C ARG A 20 2.24 7.44 -7.11
N THR A 21 2.65 6.47 -6.29
CA THR A 21 3.93 5.78 -6.48
C THR A 21 3.96 4.92 -7.73
N ALA A 22 2.80 4.53 -8.23
CA ALA A 22 2.67 3.76 -9.45
C ALA A 22 2.49 4.62 -10.71
N CYS A 23 2.32 5.95 -10.58
CA CYS A 23 1.96 6.79 -11.72
C CYS A 23 2.99 6.66 -12.88
N GLY A 24 2.52 6.20 -14.03
CA GLY A 24 3.33 5.93 -15.23
C GLY A 24 3.86 4.49 -15.33
N ASP A 25 3.61 3.63 -14.35
CA ASP A 25 3.95 2.20 -14.36
C ASP A 25 2.73 1.35 -14.79
N PRO A 26 2.73 0.79 -16.01
CA PRO A 26 1.58 0.06 -16.56
C PRO A 26 1.30 -1.28 -15.86
N GLN A 27 2.23 -1.78 -15.03
CA GLN A 27 2.07 -3.01 -14.24
C GLN A 27 1.64 -2.69 -12.82
N LEU A 28 2.27 -1.69 -12.20
CA LEU A 28 2.02 -1.34 -10.81
C LEU A 28 0.70 -0.58 -10.61
N GLU A 29 0.28 0.28 -11.55
CA GLU A 29 -1.00 1.00 -11.45
C GLU A 29 -2.21 0.06 -11.28
N PRO A 30 -2.45 -0.92 -12.19
CA PRO A 30 -3.59 -1.83 -12.05
C PRO A 30 -3.44 -2.82 -10.89
N ALA A 31 -2.22 -3.05 -10.39
CA ALA A 31 -1.98 -3.86 -9.21
C ALA A 31 -2.42 -3.11 -7.94
N LEU A 32 -1.98 -1.86 -7.76
CA LEU A 32 -2.35 -1.06 -6.59
C LEU A 32 -3.83 -0.68 -6.59
N GLN A 33 -4.43 -0.43 -7.77
CA GLN A 33 -5.88 -0.23 -7.87
C GLN A 33 -6.66 -1.45 -7.36
N LEU A 34 -6.23 -2.67 -7.69
CA LEU A 34 -6.85 -3.90 -7.17
C LEU A 34 -6.73 -4.01 -5.65
N VAL A 35 -5.59 -3.61 -5.07
CA VAL A 35 -5.39 -3.60 -3.62
C VAL A 35 -6.35 -2.61 -2.93
N VAL A 36 -6.57 -1.43 -3.53
CA VAL A 36 -7.48 -0.42 -3.00
C VAL A 36 -8.93 -0.89 -3.08
N ASP A 37 -9.34 -1.47 -4.21
CA ASP A 37 -10.74 -1.84 -4.46
C ASP A 37 -11.16 -3.14 -3.73
N GLU A 38 -10.27 -4.13 -3.66
CA GLU A 38 -10.59 -5.49 -3.20
C GLU A 38 -9.77 -5.97 -1.99
N GLY A 39 -8.79 -5.18 -1.54
CA GLY A 39 -7.90 -5.55 -0.44
C GLY A 39 -8.46 -5.29 0.98
N PRO A 40 -7.63 -5.48 2.02
CA PRO A 40 -8.00 -5.25 3.42
C PRO A 40 -8.08 -3.77 3.84
N GLY A 41 -7.80 -2.84 2.93
CA GLY A 41 -7.73 -1.41 3.19
C GLY A 41 -6.37 -0.94 3.69
N VAL A 42 -6.02 0.32 3.39
CA VAL A 42 -4.68 0.88 3.62
C VAL A 42 -4.26 0.94 5.09
N PHE A 43 -5.19 1.14 6.02
CA PHE A 43 -4.86 1.12 7.46
C PHE A 43 -4.54 -0.27 7.98
N ALA A 44 -5.17 -1.32 7.44
CA ALA A 44 -4.85 -2.69 7.81
C ALA A 44 -3.44 -3.04 7.33
N LEU A 45 -3.09 -2.63 6.10
CA LEU A 45 -1.74 -2.79 5.54
C LEU A 45 -0.69 -2.00 6.35
N LEU A 46 -1.00 -0.76 6.73
CA LEU A 46 -0.12 0.05 7.58
C LEU A 46 0.07 -0.57 8.97
N ALA A 47 -1.01 -1.03 9.61
CA ALA A 47 -0.96 -1.67 10.93
C ALA A 47 -0.21 -3.01 10.89
N ALA A 48 -0.29 -3.73 9.78
CA ALA A 48 0.48 -4.95 9.54
C ALA A 48 1.97 -4.69 9.21
N GLY A 49 2.39 -3.43 9.09
CA GLY A 49 3.76 -3.06 8.73
C GLY A 49 4.10 -3.24 7.24
N LEU A 50 3.09 -3.47 6.41
CA LEU A 50 3.25 -3.69 4.97
C LEU A 50 3.29 -2.39 4.16
N LEU A 51 2.88 -1.27 4.74
CA LEU A 51 2.89 0.04 4.08
C LEU A 51 4.01 0.92 4.63
N ARG A 52 4.98 1.26 3.79
CA ARG A 52 6.02 2.25 4.13
C ARG A 52 5.60 3.63 3.66
N VAL A 53 5.31 4.53 4.59
CA VAL A 53 4.86 5.90 4.29
C VAL A 53 5.97 6.89 4.55
N GLN A 54 6.22 7.77 3.58
CA GLN A 54 7.26 8.79 3.65
C GLN A 54 6.69 10.16 3.26
N PRO A 55 7.05 11.25 3.95
CA PRO A 55 6.70 12.58 3.49
C PRO A 55 7.41 12.87 2.17
N ASP A 56 6.65 13.34 1.19
CA ASP A 56 7.21 13.85 -0.05
C ASP A 56 7.78 15.25 0.20
N VAL A 57 9.07 15.40 -0.03
CA VAL A 57 9.82 16.64 0.19
C VAL A 57 10.26 17.31 -1.12
N ASP A 58 9.79 16.82 -2.28
CA ASP A 58 10.19 17.37 -3.56
C ASP A 58 9.50 18.71 -3.96
N GLU A 59 10.11 19.40 -4.92
CA GLU A 59 9.89 20.82 -5.28
C GLU A 59 8.50 21.11 -5.88
N LEU A 60 7.67 20.10 -6.12
CA LEU A 60 6.34 20.24 -6.76
C LEU A 60 5.19 20.42 -5.76
N GLY A 61 5.50 20.47 -4.47
CA GLY A 61 4.57 20.90 -3.43
C GLY A 61 3.93 19.74 -2.69
N GLY A 62 4.63 19.28 -1.65
CA GLY A 62 4.11 18.63 -0.44
C GLY A 62 3.12 17.48 -0.62
N GLY A 63 3.44 16.30 -0.11
CA GLY A 63 2.53 15.16 -0.12
C GLY A 63 3.05 13.97 0.66
N LEU A 64 2.47 12.80 0.40
CA LEU A 64 2.91 11.51 0.92
C LEU A 64 3.28 10.60 -0.24
N TRP A 65 4.27 9.75 -0.01
CA TRP A 65 4.57 8.55 -0.78
C TRP A 65 4.30 7.33 0.09
N ALA A 66 3.74 6.28 -0.50
CA ALA A 66 3.51 5.02 0.19
C ALA A 66 3.89 3.82 -0.67
N GLU A 67 4.70 2.91 -0.14
CA GLU A 67 5.11 1.69 -0.83
C GLU A 67 4.57 0.46 -0.11
N LEU A 68 4.14 -0.55 -0.89
CA LEU A 68 3.64 -1.82 -0.37
C LEU A 68 4.75 -2.88 -0.39
N GLU A 69 5.01 -3.51 0.76
CA GLU A 69 5.95 -4.62 0.90
C GLU A 69 5.31 -5.95 0.51
N TRP A 70 5.33 -6.25 -0.79
CA TRP A 70 4.70 -7.44 -1.36
C TRP A 70 5.23 -8.77 -0.81
N SER A 71 6.53 -8.85 -0.53
CA SER A 71 7.18 -10.10 -0.07
C SER A 71 6.68 -10.58 1.30
N ASP A 72 6.12 -9.66 2.08
CA ASP A 72 5.82 -9.89 3.50
C ASP A 72 4.32 -10.17 3.72
N ILE A 73 3.50 -10.17 2.66
CA ILE A 73 2.04 -10.36 2.73
C ILE A 73 1.71 -11.71 3.35
N ASP A 74 2.29 -12.80 2.86
CA ASP A 74 2.01 -14.15 3.39
C ASP A 74 2.46 -14.30 4.84
N ASP A 75 3.65 -13.79 5.16
CA ASP A 75 4.17 -13.81 6.53
C ASP A 75 3.29 -13.01 7.49
N ALA A 76 2.77 -11.85 7.07
CA ALA A 76 1.85 -11.04 7.86
C ALA A 76 0.52 -11.77 8.12
N VAL A 77 0.01 -12.54 7.16
CA VAL A 77 -1.19 -13.37 7.35
C VAL A 77 -0.91 -14.55 8.27
N ILE A 78 0.20 -15.27 8.06
CA ILE A 78 0.60 -16.45 8.85
C ILE A 78 0.82 -16.08 10.32
N THR A 79 1.43 -14.92 10.59
CA THR A 79 1.67 -14.41 11.95
C THR A 79 0.45 -13.74 12.57
N GLY A 80 -0.62 -13.54 11.80
CA GLY A 80 -1.85 -12.87 12.22
C GLY A 80 -1.75 -11.35 12.30
N ALA A 81 -0.63 -10.74 11.87
CA ALA A 81 -0.46 -9.29 11.76
C ALA A 81 -1.44 -8.65 10.76
N LEU A 82 -1.81 -9.40 9.71
CA LEU A 82 -2.84 -9.02 8.75
C LEU A 82 -4.02 -9.99 8.83
N GLN A 83 -5.21 -9.46 9.15
CA GLN A 83 -6.46 -10.20 9.12
C GLN A 83 -7.18 -9.92 7.79
N VAL A 84 -7.37 -10.95 6.97
CA VAL A 84 -7.96 -10.86 5.62
C VAL A 84 -8.95 -12.00 5.40
N THR A 85 -9.94 -11.77 4.56
CA THR A 85 -10.75 -12.86 4.00
C THR A 85 -9.97 -13.60 2.90
N PRO A 86 -10.38 -14.83 2.52
CA PRO A 86 -9.77 -15.54 1.39
C PRO A 86 -9.82 -14.75 0.08
N GLU A 87 -10.89 -13.99 -0.17
CA GLU A 87 -11.03 -13.13 -1.36
C GLU A 87 -10.02 -11.98 -1.34
N GLN A 88 -9.86 -11.32 -0.19
CA GLN A 88 -8.87 -10.24 -0.03
C GLN A 88 -7.44 -10.75 -0.21
N LEU A 89 -7.12 -11.94 0.32
CA LEU A 89 -5.82 -12.57 0.10
C LEU A 89 -5.58 -12.90 -1.37
N ALA A 90 -6.60 -13.44 -2.07
CA ALA A 90 -6.50 -13.70 -3.50
C ALA A 90 -6.31 -12.42 -4.34
N ALA A 91 -6.95 -11.32 -3.96
CA ALA A 91 -6.75 -10.01 -4.58
C ALA A 91 -5.31 -9.50 -4.38
N LEU A 92 -4.77 -9.62 -3.16
CA LEU A 92 -3.38 -9.26 -2.85
C LEU A 92 -2.37 -10.08 -3.66
N HIS A 93 -2.56 -11.41 -3.77
CA HIS A 93 -1.70 -12.26 -4.60
C HIS A 93 -1.82 -11.92 -6.08
N THR A 94 -3.04 -11.65 -6.57
CA THR A 94 -3.26 -11.24 -7.96
C THR A 94 -2.56 -9.92 -8.26
N ALA A 95 -2.63 -8.96 -7.34
CA ALA A 95 -1.93 -7.69 -7.46
C ALA A 95 -0.40 -7.86 -7.45
N ALA A 96 0.14 -8.70 -6.57
CA ALA A 96 1.57 -8.99 -6.49
C ALA A 96 2.13 -9.68 -7.76
N THR A 97 1.34 -10.56 -8.38
CA THR A 97 1.69 -11.15 -9.68
C THR A 97 1.64 -10.12 -10.80
N ARG A 98 0.64 -9.21 -10.78
CA ARG A 98 0.51 -8.14 -11.78
C ARG A 98 1.62 -7.10 -11.71
N SER A 99 2.10 -6.78 -10.52
CA SER A 99 3.22 -5.85 -10.33
C SER A 99 4.58 -6.41 -10.77
N GLY A 100 4.63 -7.70 -11.16
CA GLY A 100 5.85 -8.36 -11.63
C GLY A 100 6.82 -8.74 -10.50
N LEU A 101 6.38 -8.65 -9.23
CA LEU A 101 7.23 -8.86 -8.05
C LEU A 101 7.15 -10.28 -7.46
N LEU A 102 6.14 -11.08 -7.85
CA LEU A 102 6.09 -12.53 -7.59
C LEU A 102 6.15 -13.31 -8.91
N PRO A 103 6.96 -14.40 -9.00
CA PRO A 103 6.84 -15.33 -10.12
C PRO A 103 5.48 -16.04 -10.05
N GLY A 104 4.72 -15.96 -11.13
CA GLY A 104 3.46 -16.71 -11.29
C GLY A 104 3.64 -18.20 -11.44
#